data_AF-A0A5K1EEY7-F1
#
_entry.id   AF-A0A5K1EEY7-F1
#
_cell.length_a   1.000
_cell.length_b   1.000
_cell.length_c   1.000
_cell.angle_alpha   90.00
_cell.angle_beta   90.00
_cell.angle_gamma   90.00
#
_symmetry.space_group_name_H-M   'P 1'
#
loop_
_entity.id
_entity.type
_entity.pdbx_description
1 polymer ?
#
loop_
_entity_poly.entity_id
_entity_poly.type
_entity_poly.pdbx_seq_one_letter_code
_entity_poly.pdbx_strand_id
1 'polypeptide(L)' 'TVFGQLWRLKPLPPEKMSMWQKEMECLTCVSDHIVELIPSWQTLPDGTKLE' A
#
# COMPACT_ATOMS: atom_id res chain seq x y z
N THR A 1 11.00 6.01 17.78
CA THR A 1 9.54 6.14 17.63
C THR A 1 9.18 7.51 17.09
N VAL A 2 8.46 7.59 15.96
CA VAL A 2 8.08 8.88 15.31
C VAL A 2 7.25 9.78 16.22
N PHE A 3 6.29 9.21 16.97
CA PHE A 3 5.37 9.96 17.83
C PHE A 3 5.75 10.02 19.31
N GLY A 4 6.71 9.19 19.77
CA GLY A 4 7.01 9.05 21.21
C GLY A 4 7.55 10.32 21.90
N GLN A 5 7.94 11.35 21.13
CA GLN A 5 8.38 12.65 21.65
C GLN A 5 7.30 13.75 21.52
N LEU A 6 6.14 13.43 20.95
CA LEU A 6 5.03 14.37 20.77
C LEU A 6 4.08 14.28 21.97
N TRP A 7 4.21 15.23 22.89
CA TRP A 7 3.36 15.34 24.09
C TRP A 7 2.07 16.12 23.87
N ARG A 8 1.90 16.73 22.69
CA ARG A 8 0.73 17.52 22.28
C ARG A 8 0.52 17.34 20.78
N LEU A 9 -0.72 17.50 20.33
CA LEU A 9 -1.06 17.56 18.90
C LEU A 9 -0.35 18.77 18.27
N LYS A 10 0.68 18.49 17.47
CA LYS A 10 1.47 19.46 16.72
C LYS A 10 1.86 18.84 15.38
N PRO A 11 2.11 19.66 14.35
CA PRO A 11 2.66 19.16 13.09
C PRO A 11 3.99 18.44 13.30
N LEU A 12 4.19 17.35 12.56
CA LEU A 12 5.50 16.68 12.48
C LEU A 12 6.45 17.50 11.62
N PRO A 13 7.74 17.57 11.98
CA PRO A 13 8.76 18.08 11.07
C PRO A 13 8.71 17.32 9.73
N PRO A 14 8.85 18.01 8.58
CA PRO A 14 8.72 17.40 7.26
C PRO A 14 9.58 16.15 7.05
N GLU A 15 10.81 16.17 7.59
CA GLU A 15 11.75 15.05 7.53
C GLU A 15 11.22 13.81 8.28
N LYS A 16 10.73 13.98 9.51
CA LYS A 16 10.12 12.90 10.29
C LYS A 16 8.85 12.36 9.62
N MET A 17 8.07 13.22 8.97
CA MET A 17 6.89 12.82 8.22
C MET A 17 7.26 11.96 7.01
N SER A 18 8.29 12.36 6.24
CA SER A 18 8.76 11.57 5.08
C SER A 18 9.33 10.22 5.49
N MET A 19 10.10 10.17 6.58
CA MET A 19 10.62 8.92 7.12
C MET A 19 9.47 7.99 7.56
N TRP A 20 8.50 8.53 8.30
CA TRP A 20 7.32 7.77 8.73
C TRP A 20 6.50 7.23 7.57
N GLN A 21 6.28 8.02 6.52
CA GLN A 21 5.54 7.57 5.33
C GLN A 21 6.22 6.36 4.68
N LYS A 22 7.54 6.40 4.51
CA LYS A 22 8.32 5.27 3.94
C LYS A 22 8.28 4.03 4.84
N GLU A 23 8.40 4.21 6.15
CA GLU A 23 8.32 3.10 7.11
C GLU A 23 6.93 2.44 7.07
N MET A 24 5.87 3.25 7.05
CA MET A 24 4.50 2.73 6.94
C MET A 24 4.26 2.04 5.60
N GLU A 25 4.73 2.61 4.51
CA GLU A 25 4.64 2.00 3.18
C GLU A 25 5.37 0.65 3.13
N CYS A 26 6.54 0.53 3.77
CA CYS A 26 7.25 -0.75 3.90
C CYS A 26 6.46 -1.78 4.72
N LEU A 27 5.78 -1.36 5.79
CA LEU A 27 4.94 -2.26 6.59
C LEU A 27 3.69 -2.71 5.83
N THR A 28 3.13 -1.86 4.97
CA THR A 28 1.90 -2.16 4.23
C THR A 28 2.14 -2.78 2.85
N CYS A 29 3.36 -2.73 2.29
CA CYS A 29 3.60 -3.20 0.91
C CYS A 29 3.22 -4.68 0.68
N VAL A 30 3.24 -5.49 1.73
CA VAL A 30 2.81 -6.89 1.64
C VAL A 30 1.32 -7.01 1.31
N SER A 31 0.48 -6.10 1.81
CA SER A 31 -0.97 -6.17 1.58
C SER A 31 -1.36 -5.96 0.13
N ASP A 32 -0.54 -5.22 -0.64
CA ASP A 32 -0.78 -5.00 -2.07
C ASP A 32 -0.68 -6.29 -2.89
N HIS A 33 -0.03 -7.31 -2.34
CA HIS A 33 0.21 -8.60 -2.98
C HIS A 33 -0.65 -9.73 -2.38
N ILE A 34 -1.45 -9.44 -1.35
CA ILE A 34 -2.41 -10.40 -0.80
C ILE A 34 -3.64 -10.37 -1.71
N VAL A 35 -3.74 -11.37 -2.57
CA VAL A 35 -4.83 -11.49 -3.55
C VAL A 35 -5.63 -12.76 -3.34
N GLU A 36 -6.92 -12.68 -3.68
CA GLU A 36 -7.77 -13.85 -3.83
C GLU A 36 -7.72 -14.32 -5.30
N LEU A 37 -7.52 -15.62 -5.50
CA LEU A 37 -7.56 -16.23 -6.82
C LEU A 37 -9.01 -16.59 -7.15
N ILE A 38 -9.59 -15.84 -8.07
CA ILE A 38 -10.97 -16.03 -8.54
C ILE A 38 -10.90 -16.37 -10.03
N PRO A 39 -11.65 -17.39 -10.51
CA PRO A 39 -11.72 -17.69 -11.95
C PRO A 39 -12.25 -16.49 -12.74
N SER A 40 -11.71 -16.24 -13.93
CA SER A 40 -12.05 -15.05 -14.73
C SER A 40 -11.97 -15.27 -16.23
N TRP A 41 -13.06 -14.99 -16.93
CA TRP A 41 -13.09 -15.08 -18.39
C TRP A 41 -12.43 -13.88 -19.06
N GLN A 42 -11.63 -14.12 -20.09
CA GLN A 42 -10.96 -13.09 -20.88
C GLN A 42 -11.30 -13.25 -22.36
N THR A 43 -11.59 -12.13 -23.04
CA THR A 43 -11.79 -12.12 -24.50
C THR A 43 -10.52 -11.62 -25.16
N LEU A 44 -9.93 -12.46 -26.01
CA LEU A 44 -8.73 -12.13 -26.77
C LEU A 44 -9.04 -11.15 -27.92
N PRO A 45 -8.03 -10.46 -28.48
CA PRO A 45 -8.22 -9.50 -29.57
C PRO A 45 -8.86 -10.10 -30.84
N ASP A 46 -8.75 -11.42 -31.02
CA ASP A 46 -9.36 -12.18 -32.11
C ASP A 46 -10.83 -12.58 -31.82
N GLY A 47 -11.36 -12.23 -30.64
CA GLY A 47 -12.72 -12.53 -30.19
C GLY A 47 -12.85 -13.88 -29.46
N THR A 48 -11.78 -14.67 -29.34
CA THR A 48 -11.80 -15.94 -28.62
C THR A 48 -12.00 -15.70 -27.11
N LYS A 49 -12.85 -16.50 -26.45
CA LYS A 49 -13.04 -16.44 -24.99
C LYS A 49 -12.24 -17.54 -24.30
N LEU A 50 -11.44 -17.15 -23.31
CA LEU A 50 -10.64 -18.01 -22.44
C LEU A 50 -11.20 -17.94 -21.02
N GLU A 51 -11.28 -19.07 -20.33
CA GLU A 51 -11.62 -19.16 -18.89
C GLU A 51 -10.41 -18.87 -17.99
#